data_AF-A0A3B9HN62-F1
#
_entry.id   AF-A0A3B9HN62-F1
#
_cell.length_a   1.000
_cell.length_b   1.000
_cell.length_c   1.000
_cell.angle_alpha   90.00
_cell.angle_beta   90.00
_cell.angle_gamma   90.00
#
_symmetry.space_group_name_H-M   'P 1'
#
loop_
_entity.id
_entity.type
_entity.pdbx_description
1 polymer ?
#
loop_
_entity_poly.entity_id
_entity_poly.type
_entity_poly.pdbx_seq_one_letter_code
_entity_poly.pdbx_strand_id
1 'polypeptide(L)'
;MRAFLFTTLAICATIPVTVQAQATRNTLPAAQPVVVSPSMVQHDYFPVLFSTEAPAPGSGSYREFLMERKKELYDHYQPTGQRIATGDAAAPEVLTGFQGNPYNFSVPNDNDVAISNDGMIVSVINSTI
;
A
#
# COMPACT_ATOMS: atom_id res chain seq x y z
N MET A 1 72.38 -19.12 -47.03
CA MET A 1 70.92 -18.87 -46.87
C MET A 1 70.32 -19.34 -45.55
N ARG A 2 70.95 -20.25 -44.77
CA ARG A 2 70.40 -20.70 -43.47
C ARG A 2 70.60 -19.70 -42.30
N ALA A 3 71.64 -18.86 -42.33
CA ALA A 3 71.93 -17.91 -41.24
C ALA A 3 70.95 -16.69 -41.17
N PHE A 4 70.33 -16.32 -42.29
CA PHE A 4 69.35 -15.21 -42.33
C PHE A 4 67.95 -15.61 -41.83
N LEU A 5 67.64 -16.91 -41.82
CA LEU A 5 66.33 -17.41 -41.35
C LEU A 5 66.28 -17.55 -39.81
N PHE A 6 67.42 -17.81 -39.18
CA PHE A 6 67.51 -17.92 -37.71
C PHE A 6 67.60 -16.55 -37.02
N THR A 7 68.09 -15.53 -37.71
CA THR A 7 68.19 -14.16 -37.18
C THR A 7 66.84 -13.43 -37.20
N THR A 8 65.98 -13.68 -38.19
CA THR A 8 64.61 -13.12 -38.21
C THR A 8 63.68 -13.78 -37.19
N LEU A 9 63.86 -15.07 -36.89
CA LEU A 9 63.06 -15.78 -35.88
C LEU A 9 63.41 -15.34 -34.43
N ALA A 10 64.65 -14.91 -34.18
CA ALA A 10 65.08 -14.45 -32.86
C ALA A 10 64.57 -13.03 -32.51
N ILE A 11 64.33 -12.18 -33.51
CA ILE A 11 63.84 -10.80 -33.29
C ILE A 11 62.35 -10.77 -32.93
N CYS A 12 61.54 -11.71 -33.43
CA CYS A 12 60.12 -11.80 -33.07
C CYS A 12 59.86 -12.33 -31.65
N ALA A 13 60.86 -12.90 -30.96
CA ALA A 13 60.66 -13.55 -29.67
C ALA A 13 60.91 -12.65 -28.43
N THR A 14 61.28 -11.37 -28.63
CA THR A 14 61.78 -10.52 -27.52
C THR A 14 61.02 -9.22 -27.28
N ILE A 15 59.84 -9.02 -27.89
CA ILE A 15 59.01 -7.84 -27.61
C ILE A 15 57.84 -8.24 -26.69
N PRO A 16 57.92 -8.01 -25.37
CA PRO A 16 56.76 -8.17 -24.50
C PRO A 16 55.79 -7.00 -24.75
N VAL A 17 54.79 -7.21 -25.61
CA VAL A 17 53.67 -6.29 -25.76
C VAL A 17 52.76 -6.48 -24.54
N THR A 18 52.93 -5.62 -23.54
CA THR A 18 52.02 -5.56 -22.40
C THR A 18 50.86 -4.63 -22.76
N VAL A 19 49.73 -5.22 -23.15
CA VAL A 19 48.47 -4.48 -23.29
C VAL A 19 47.88 -4.32 -21.90
N GLN A 20 48.07 -3.15 -21.28
CA GLN A 20 47.29 -2.77 -20.10
C GLN A 20 46.01 -2.08 -20.54
N ALA A 21 44.90 -2.82 -20.56
CA ALA A 21 43.57 -2.22 -20.65
C ALA A 21 43.23 -1.58 -19.30
N GLN A 22 43.13 -0.25 -19.24
CA GLN A 22 42.58 0.44 -18.09
C GLN A 22 41.06 0.26 -18.11
N ALA A 23 40.51 -0.42 -17.11
CA ALA A 23 39.07 -0.49 -16.94
C ALA A 23 38.56 0.90 -16.51
N THR A 24 37.92 1.63 -17.44
CA THR A 24 37.27 2.90 -17.12
C THR A 24 36.06 2.62 -16.22
N ARG A 25 36.21 2.83 -14.91
CA ARG A 25 35.07 2.86 -13.99
C ARG A 25 34.34 4.18 -14.19
N ASN A 26 33.19 4.14 -14.84
CA ASN A 26 32.24 5.24 -14.81
C ASN A 26 31.59 5.24 -13.42
N THR A 27 32.09 6.07 -12.49
CA THR A 27 31.38 6.33 -11.24
C THR A 27 30.23 7.28 -11.55
N LEU A 28 29.00 6.81 -11.34
CA LEU A 28 27.86 7.72 -11.32
C LEU A 28 28.09 8.72 -10.18
N PRO A 29 28.01 10.04 -10.43
CA PRO A 29 28.08 11.01 -9.36
C PRO A 29 26.96 10.72 -8.37
N ALA A 30 27.26 10.80 -7.07
CA ALA A 30 26.26 10.66 -6.03
C ALA A 30 25.13 11.68 -6.30
N ALA A 31 23.89 11.21 -6.32
CA ALA A 31 22.73 12.09 -6.50
C ALA A 31 22.81 13.20 -5.44
N GLN A 32 22.76 14.46 -5.88
CA GLN A 32 22.82 15.58 -4.95
C GLN A 32 21.65 15.51 -3.97
N PRO A 33 21.84 15.88 -2.69
CA PRO A 33 20.75 15.96 -1.74
C PRO A 33 19.75 17.01 -2.25
N VAL A 34 18.55 16.55 -2.60
CA VAL A 34 17.45 17.45 -2.96
C VAL A 34 17.05 18.20 -1.70
N VAL A 35 17.16 19.53 -1.72
CA VAL A 35 16.63 20.38 -0.66
C VAL A 35 15.13 20.50 -0.87
N VAL A 36 14.36 19.67 -0.17
CA VAL A 36 12.90 19.72 -0.19
C VAL A 36 12.47 20.82 0.77
N SER A 37 11.88 21.92 0.28
CA SER A 37 11.21 22.89 1.16
C SER A 37 9.89 22.30 1.63
N PRO A 38 9.61 22.24 2.95
CA PRO A 38 8.34 21.70 3.47
C PRO A 38 7.09 22.40 2.92
N SER A 39 7.21 23.68 2.54
CA SER A 39 6.14 24.47 1.93
C SER A 39 5.80 24.05 0.50
N MET A 40 6.64 23.25 -0.17
CA MET A 40 6.38 22.71 -1.50
C MET A 40 5.78 21.29 -1.45
N VAL A 41 5.62 20.71 -0.26
CA VAL A 41 4.98 19.40 -0.08
C VAL A 41 3.48 19.58 -0.25
N GLN A 42 2.95 19.15 -1.40
CA GLN A 42 1.50 19.00 -1.56
C GLN A 42 1.04 17.81 -0.73
N HIS A 43 -0.13 17.96 -0.10
CA HIS A 43 -0.79 16.85 0.57
C HIS A 43 -1.25 15.85 -0.48
N ASP A 44 -0.55 14.72 -0.58
CA ASP A 44 -0.96 13.58 -1.39
C ASP A 44 -1.79 12.65 -0.51
N TYR A 45 -3.10 12.67 -0.73
CA TYR A 45 -4.02 11.78 -0.06
C TYR A 45 -4.17 10.51 -0.90
N PHE A 46 -3.99 9.34 -0.28
CA PHE A 46 -4.23 8.04 -0.90
C PHE A 46 -5.56 7.45 -0.40
N PRO A 47 -6.73 7.99 -0.82
CA PRO A 47 -8.00 7.45 -0.37
C PRO A 47 -8.19 6.03 -0.91
N VAL A 48 -8.33 5.07 -0.02
CA VAL A 48 -8.69 3.69 -0.38
C VAL A 48 -10.20 3.58 -0.35
N LEU A 49 -10.82 3.53 -1.53
CA LEU A 49 -12.23 3.24 -1.68
C LEU A 49 -12.43 1.73 -1.81
N PHE A 50 -13.23 1.14 -0.93
CA PHE A 50 -13.66 -0.25 -1.06
C PHE A 50 -15.15 -0.38 -0.77
N SER A 51 -15.81 -1.28 -1.49
CA SER A 51 -17.22 -1.61 -1.25
C SER A 51 -17.33 -2.47 0.00
N THR A 52 -18.15 -2.05 0.97
CA THR A 52 -18.51 -2.88 2.12
C THR A 52 -19.48 -3.98 1.75
N GLU A 53 -20.23 -3.80 0.66
CA GLU A 53 -21.14 -4.81 0.12
C GLU A 53 -20.44 -5.66 -0.94
N ALA A 54 -20.70 -6.97 -0.90
CA ALA A 54 -20.27 -7.86 -1.95
C ALA A 54 -20.89 -7.44 -3.29
N PRO A 55 -20.14 -7.46 -4.40
CA PRO A 55 -20.73 -7.26 -5.72
C PRO A 55 -21.82 -8.32 -5.92
N ALA A 56 -22.99 -7.90 -6.40
CA ALA A 56 -24.12 -8.80 -6.62
C ALA A 56 -24.11 -9.31 -8.07
N PRO A 57 -23.61 -10.53 -8.36
CA PRO A 57 -23.69 -11.09 -9.70
C PRO A 57 -25.13 -11.54 -10.00
N GLY A 58 -25.72 -11.06 -11.10
CA GLY A 58 -27.01 -11.55 -11.62
C GLY A 58 -28.12 -10.49 -11.72
N SER A 59 -29.36 -10.93 -11.97
CA SER A 59 -30.55 -10.07 -12.04
C SER A 59 -31.02 -9.68 -10.63
N GLY A 60 -31.29 -8.39 -10.40
CA GLY A 60 -31.62 -7.81 -9.09
C GLY A 60 -32.79 -8.46 -8.31
N SER A 61 -33.65 -9.24 -8.96
CA SER A 61 -34.83 -9.88 -8.37
C SER A 61 -34.53 -10.76 -7.16
N TYR A 62 -33.44 -11.55 -7.19
CA TYR A 62 -33.08 -12.40 -6.06
C TYR A 62 -32.54 -11.60 -4.87
N ARG A 63 -31.79 -10.52 -5.14
CA ARG A 63 -31.29 -9.60 -4.11
C ARG A 63 -32.44 -8.87 -3.41
N GLU A 64 -33.41 -8.39 -4.19
CA GLU A 64 -34.63 -7.75 -3.66
C GLU A 64 -35.41 -8.70 -2.77
N PHE A 65 -35.61 -9.96 -3.21
CA PHE A 65 -36.24 -10.99 -2.39
C PHE A 65 -35.51 -11.21 -1.06
N LEU A 66 -34.18 -11.33 -1.08
CA LEU A 66 -33.38 -11.49 0.15
C LEU A 66 -33.45 -10.27 1.06
N MET A 67 -33.48 -9.06 0.50
CA MET A 67 -33.63 -7.82 1.28
C MET A 67 -35.00 -7.76 1.96
N GLU A 68 -36.07 -8.12 1.26
CA GLU A 68 -37.42 -8.17 1.85
C GLU A 68 -37.48 -9.18 3.00
N ARG A 69 -36.94 -10.38 2.82
CA ARG A 69 -36.89 -11.41 3.89
C ARG A 69 -36.06 -10.98 5.08
N LYS A 70 -34.94 -10.30 4.83
CA LYS A 70 -34.10 -9.76 5.91
C LYS A 70 -34.88 -8.69 6.68
N LYS A 71 -35.60 -7.80 6.00
CA LYS A 71 -36.47 -6.79 6.62
C LYS A 71 -37.55 -7.43 7.50
N GLU A 72 -38.29 -8.39 6.97
CA GLU A 72 -39.31 -9.14 7.74
C GLU A 72 -38.72 -9.78 9.01
N LEU A 73 -37.52 -10.40 8.91
CA LEU A 73 -36.83 -10.99 10.06
C LEU A 73 -36.46 -9.95 11.13
N TYR A 74 -35.98 -8.77 10.73
CA TYR A 74 -35.65 -7.70 11.68
C TYR A 74 -36.88 -7.09 12.33
N ASP A 75 -37.98 -6.91 11.58
CA ASP A 75 -39.24 -6.37 12.09
C ASP A 75 -39.84 -7.28 13.20
N HIS A 76 -39.53 -8.60 13.16
CA HIS A 76 -39.96 -9.58 14.15
C HIS A 76 -38.86 -10.01 15.14
N TYR A 77 -37.65 -9.46 15.05
CA TYR A 77 -36.55 -9.82 15.93
C TYR A 77 -36.76 -9.21 17.33
N GLN A 78 -37.13 -10.06 18.29
CA GLN A 78 -37.12 -9.71 19.70
C GLN A 78 -35.87 -10.30 20.35
N PRO A 79 -34.89 -9.49 20.77
CA PRO A 79 -33.71 -10.00 21.46
C PRO A 79 -34.14 -10.72 22.75
N THR A 80 -33.92 -12.02 22.81
CA THR A 80 -34.22 -12.85 23.99
C THR A 80 -33.10 -12.68 25.01
N GLY A 81 -33.23 -11.68 25.87
CA GLY A 81 -32.31 -11.47 26.99
C GLY A 81 -32.70 -10.26 27.83
N GLN A 82 -32.74 -10.43 29.14
CA GLN A 82 -32.92 -9.32 30.07
C GLN A 82 -31.63 -8.49 30.07
N ARG A 83 -31.59 -7.42 29.27
CA ARG A 83 -30.51 -6.44 29.32
C ARG A 83 -30.62 -5.67 30.65
N ILE A 84 -29.71 -5.94 31.56
CA ILE A 84 -29.55 -5.11 32.77
C ILE A 84 -28.89 -3.81 32.31
N ALA A 85 -29.66 -2.72 32.29
CA ALA A 85 -29.11 -1.39 32.08
C ALA A 85 -28.27 -1.03 33.31
N THR A 86 -26.99 -0.73 33.11
CA THR A 86 -26.07 -0.32 34.18
C THR A 86 -26.07 1.20 34.42
N GLY A 87 -26.94 1.95 33.75
CA GLY A 87 -27.09 3.40 33.91
C GLY A 87 -28.21 4.01 33.06
N ASP A 88 -28.43 5.32 33.24
CA ASP A 88 -29.53 6.10 32.62
C ASP A 88 -29.15 6.81 31.31
N ALA A 89 -27.94 6.57 30.80
CA ALA A 89 -27.52 7.15 29.53
C ALA A 89 -28.37 6.60 28.39
N ALA A 90 -28.65 7.46 27.39
CA ALA A 90 -29.30 7.02 26.16
C ALA A 90 -28.49 5.90 25.51
N ALA A 91 -29.19 4.89 24.99
CA ALA A 91 -28.53 3.80 24.28
C ALA A 91 -27.73 4.37 23.09
N PRO A 92 -26.46 3.96 22.90
CA PRO A 92 -25.69 4.41 21.76
C PRO A 92 -26.31 3.88 20.47
N GLU A 93 -26.29 4.70 19.42
CA GLU A 93 -26.63 4.23 18.08
C GLU A 93 -25.53 3.28 17.58
N VAL A 94 -25.94 2.07 17.17
CA VAL A 94 -25.02 1.08 16.61
C VAL A 94 -25.11 1.13 15.09
N LEU A 95 -24.11 1.74 14.46
CA LEU A 95 -24.00 1.82 13.00
C LEU A 95 -23.27 0.59 12.47
N THR A 96 -23.86 -0.12 11.51
CA THR A 96 -23.30 -1.34 10.88
C THR A 96 -22.65 -1.09 9.51
N GLY A 97 -22.50 0.18 9.11
CA GLY A 97 -22.00 0.57 7.78
C GLY A 97 -20.54 1.01 7.72
N PHE A 98 -19.84 1.09 8.85
CA PHE A 98 -18.46 1.55 8.89
C PHE A 98 -17.51 0.38 9.05
N GLN A 99 -16.68 0.15 8.04
CA GLN A 99 -15.49 -0.67 8.16
C GLN A 99 -14.30 0.26 8.36
N GLY A 100 -13.63 0.13 9.51
CA GLY A 100 -12.41 0.85 9.80
C GLY A 100 -11.25 0.44 8.90
N ASN A 101 -10.07 0.96 9.21
CA ASN A 101 -8.89 0.77 8.37
C ASN A 101 -8.49 -0.72 8.30
N PRO A 102 -8.47 -1.36 7.11
CA PRO A 102 -8.06 -2.75 6.97
C PRO A 102 -6.57 -2.90 7.30
N TYR A 103 -6.19 -4.09 7.79
CA TYR A 103 -4.78 -4.39 8.06
C TYR A 103 -3.94 -4.24 6.79
N ASN A 104 -2.88 -3.43 6.86
CA ASN A 104 -2.04 -3.06 5.73
C ASN A 104 -0.56 -3.46 5.92
N PHE A 105 -0.25 -4.42 6.80
CA PHE A 105 1.12 -4.81 7.16
C PHE A 105 1.98 -3.71 7.80
N SER A 106 1.40 -2.57 8.17
CA SER A 106 2.04 -1.54 8.99
C SER A 106 1.81 -1.82 10.49
N VAL A 107 2.53 -1.10 11.36
CA VAL A 107 2.31 -1.09 12.81
C VAL A 107 1.55 0.21 13.15
N PRO A 108 0.22 0.20 13.16
CA PRO A 108 -0.56 1.40 13.44
C PRO A 108 -0.53 1.67 14.95
N ASN A 109 0.39 2.50 15.41
CA ASN A 109 0.47 2.85 16.83
C ASN A 109 -0.43 4.04 17.23
N ASP A 110 -0.83 4.89 16.28
CA ASP A 110 -1.67 6.08 16.53
C ASP A 110 -2.63 6.32 15.34
N ASN A 111 -3.80 5.68 15.36
CA ASN A 111 -4.84 5.90 14.36
C ASN A 111 -5.89 6.89 14.87
N ASP A 112 -6.40 7.75 13.99
CA ASP A 112 -7.45 8.72 14.30
C ASP A 112 -8.73 8.46 13.52
N VAL A 113 -9.88 8.84 14.11
CA VAL A 113 -11.19 8.82 13.46
C VAL A 113 -11.93 10.12 13.73
N ALA A 114 -12.60 10.65 12.71
CA ALA A 114 -13.46 11.81 12.79
C ALA A 114 -14.84 11.48 12.21
N ILE A 115 -15.89 12.00 12.84
CA ILE A 115 -17.28 11.85 12.42
C ILE A 115 -17.86 13.25 12.21
N SER A 116 -18.39 13.53 11.02
CA SER A 116 -19.09 14.78 10.73
C SER A 116 -20.54 14.73 11.21
N ASN A 117 -21.14 15.89 11.44
CA ASN A 117 -22.57 16.00 11.77
C ASN A 117 -23.49 15.45 10.66
N ASP A 118 -22.98 15.38 9.42
CA ASP A 118 -23.71 14.85 8.26
C ASP A 118 -23.50 13.33 8.07
N GLY A 119 -22.90 12.65 9.06
CA GLY A 119 -22.72 11.20 9.05
C GLY A 119 -21.55 10.70 8.21
N MET A 120 -20.63 11.58 7.79
CA MET A 120 -19.40 11.16 7.11
C MET A 120 -18.38 10.71 8.16
N ILE A 121 -17.78 9.55 7.96
CA ILE A 121 -16.74 9.01 8.85
C ILE A 121 -15.42 8.99 8.08
N VAL A 122 -14.40 9.62 8.65
CA VAL A 122 -13.03 9.63 8.12
C VAL A 122 -12.13 8.92 9.11
N SER A 123 -11.39 7.92 8.62
CA SER A 123 -10.48 7.11 9.41
C SER A 123 -9.08 7.24 8.82
N VAL A 124 -8.08 7.52 9.63
CA VAL A 124 -6.70 7.73 9.21
C VAL A 124 -5.81 6.67 9.85
N ILE A 125 -4.83 6.17 9.08
CA ILE A 125 -3.76 5.32 9.59
C ILE A 125 -2.40 5.90 9.25
N ASN A 126 -1.45 5.68 10.14
CA ASN A 126 -0.05 5.89 9.81
C ASN A 126 0.43 4.83 8.82
N SER A 127 0.90 5.28 7.66
CA SER A 127 1.41 4.41 6.60
C SER A 127 2.86 3.97 6.81
N THR A 128 3.65 4.72 7.58
CA THR A 128 5.08 4.47 7.87
C THR A 128 5.47 5.02 9.25
N ILE A 129 6.51 4.44 9.88
CA ILE A 129 7.23 5.02 11.04
C ILE A 129 8.53 5.62 10.54
#